data_AF-A0A836CIN8-F1
#
_entry.id   AF-A0A836CIN8-F1
#
_cell.length_a   1.000
_cell.length_b   1.000
_cell.length_c   1.000
_cell.angle_alpha   90.00
_cell.angle_beta   90.00
_cell.angle_gamma   90.00
#
_symmetry.space_group_name_H-M   'P 1'
#
loop_
_entity.id
_entity.type
_entity.pdbx_description
1 polymer ?
#
loop_
_entity_poly.entity_id
_entity_poly.type
_entity_poly.pdbx_seq_one_letter_code
_entity_poly.pdbx_strand_id
1 'polypeptide(L)'
;MAVPEQQEASVATAATAVAGDRRQRTAAASAGTAAGSQSWTCDSCNSALQSVLQRDRPRRLMQAIRAGMQANKENGRSNDCGSDCRLCPDQGPEGGARAFLETPPATLVLCVNRMRGAEEMEEALVHELVHAFDYCASNRNLFSCKSLAHSEVRAAREAECHYLYSQSPPLLEGTWRDCIRNSAARSTAQLFPGNGGRCVDSVFTAAMADTVPLHTPPVRGRLAVMYESWQRQLSSQLGSAETTAAKGGGGDDSGKRSETQGASGMAGLPPPRPSQACDDHQATNDTP
;
A
#
# COMPACT_ATOMS: atom_id res chain seq x y z
N MET A 1 -1.74 -31.66 21.62
CA MET A 1 -1.70 -31.39 20.18
C MET A 1 -1.33 -29.93 20.04
N ALA A 2 -0.13 -29.64 19.58
CA ALA A 2 0.42 -28.29 19.50
C ALA A 2 -0.29 -27.51 18.39
N VAL A 3 -0.73 -26.29 18.70
CA VAL A 3 -1.21 -25.30 17.71
C VAL A 3 0.02 -24.86 16.91
N PRO A 4 -0.02 -24.85 15.56
CA PRO A 4 1.12 -24.37 14.81
C PRO A 4 1.27 -22.86 15.01
N GLU A 5 2.48 -22.50 15.41
CA GLU A 5 3.06 -21.16 15.45
C GLU A 5 2.79 -20.47 14.11
N GLN A 6 2.03 -19.38 14.11
CA GLN A 6 1.81 -18.60 12.90
C GLN A 6 3.13 -17.92 12.55
N GLN A 7 3.75 -18.34 11.44
CA GLN A 7 4.89 -17.64 10.87
C GLN A 7 4.48 -16.22 10.53
N GLU A 8 5.12 -15.26 11.20
CA GLU A 8 5.05 -13.83 10.89
C GLU A 8 5.58 -13.62 9.46
N ALA A 9 4.68 -13.26 8.55
CA ALA A 9 5.02 -12.98 7.16
C ALA A 9 4.83 -11.48 6.89
N SER A 10 5.92 -10.83 6.49
CA SER A 10 5.89 -9.53 5.80
C SER A 10 5.03 -9.64 4.54
N VAL A 11 4.07 -8.73 4.34
CA VAL A 11 3.42 -8.55 3.04
C VAL A 11 4.39 -7.75 2.16
N ALA A 12 5.45 -8.40 1.70
CA ALA A 12 6.38 -7.81 0.77
C ALA A 12 5.65 -7.48 -0.54
N THR A 13 5.26 -6.22 -0.67
CA THR A 13 4.81 -5.59 -1.90
C THR A 13 6.08 -5.28 -2.69
N ALA A 14 6.26 -6.00 -3.79
CA ALA A 14 7.45 -5.84 -4.57
C ALA A 14 7.35 -4.58 -5.39
N ALA A 15 8.19 -3.61 -5.03
CA ALA A 15 8.48 -2.51 -5.92
C ALA A 15 8.87 -3.05 -7.28
N THR A 16 8.27 -2.43 -8.29
CA THR A 16 8.75 -2.50 -9.65
C THR A 16 10.24 -2.15 -9.69
N ALA A 17 11.05 -3.13 -10.09
CA ALA A 17 12.17 -2.84 -10.95
C ALA A 17 11.57 -2.22 -12.23
N VAL A 18 11.48 -0.90 -12.26
CA VAL A 18 11.52 -0.17 -13.52
C VAL A 18 12.87 -0.54 -14.13
N ALA A 19 12.89 -1.58 -14.95
CA ALA A 19 13.89 -1.67 -16.00
C ALA A 19 13.71 -0.40 -16.82
N GLY A 20 14.51 0.62 -16.51
CA GLY A 20 14.67 1.76 -17.40
C GLY A 20 15.03 1.17 -18.74
N ASP A 21 14.12 1.33 -19.70
CA ASP A 21 14.34 0.92 -21.08
C ASP A 21 15.60 1.63 -21.57
N ARG A 22 16.70 0.88 -21.62
CA ARG A 22 18.02 1.34 -22.02
C ARG A 22 18.17 1.38 -23.54
N ARG A 23 17.07 1.33 -24.31
CA ARG A 23 17.11 1.32 -25.78
C ARG A 23 15.97 2.12 -26.39
N GLN A 24 16.06 3.45 -26.35
CA GLN A 24 15.58 4.33 -27.44
C GLN A 24 15.92 5.80 -27.17
N ARG A 25 17.22 6.15 -27.20
CA ARG A 25 17.67 7.52 -27.52
C ARG A 25 18.93 7.42 -28.36
N THR A 26 18.76 7.31 -29.68
CA THR A 26 19.85 7.43 -30.64
C THR A 26 20.28 8.90 -30.73
N ALA A 27 21.55 9.12 -30.42
CA ALA A 27 22.47 10.11 -30.97
C ALA A 27 22.01 11.58 -31.08
N ALA A 28 22.45 12.41 -30.13
CA ALA A 28 23.18 13.65 -30.44
C ALA A 28 23.86 14.22 -29.17
N ALA A 29 25.11 14.66 -29.34
CA ALA A 29 25.91 15.56 -28.50
C ALA A 29 26.55 15.04 -27.19
N SER A 30 27.81 14.60 -27.35
CA SER A 30 29.03 15.03 -26.63
C SER A 30 29.04 15.29 -25.11
N ALA A 31 29.91 14.50 -24.45
CA ALA A 31 30.83 14.86 -23.35
C ALA A 31 30.33 15.75 -22.20
N GLY A 32 30.17 15.15 -21.01
CA GLY A 32 30.13 15.90 -19.75
C GLY A 32 29.58 15.10 -18.58
N THR A 33 30.45 14.81 -17.61
CA THR A 33 30.18 14.40 -16.21
C THR A 33 29.48 13.06 -15.96
N ALA A 34 30.21 12.18 -15.24
CA ALA A 34 29.62 11.08 -14.48
C ALA A 34 28.54 11.64 -13.55
N ALA A 35 27.28 11.26 -13.79
CA ALA A 35 26.19 11.55 -12.87
C ALA A 35 26.47 10.80 -11.56
N GLY A 36 27.00 11.50 -10.55
CA GLY A 36 27.05 10.99 -9.19
C GLY A 36 25.62 10.68 -8.76
N SER A 37 25.33 9.42 -8.45
CA SER A 37 24.06 9.06 -7.83
C SER A 37 24.01 9.77 -6.47
N GLN A 38 23.15 10.77 -6.33
CA GLN A 38 22.83 11.29 -5.00
C GLN A 38 22.19 10.15 -4.20
N SER A 39 22.98 9.52 -3.34
CA SER A 39 22.47 8.57 -2.36
C SER A 39 21.68 9.35 -1.32
N TRP A 40 20.44 8.96 -1.08
CA TRP A 40 19.64 9.54 -0.01
C TRP A 40 20.20 9.09 1.34
N THR A 41 20.10 9.96 2.34
CA THR A 41 20.25 9.62 3.77
C THR A 41 18.87 9.41 4.40
N CYS A 42 18.79 8.79 5.57
CA CYS A 42 17.52 8.63 6.29
C CYS A 42 16.85 9.99 6.59
N ASP A 43 17.63 11.01 6.95
CA ASP A 43 17.10 12.36 7.21
C ASP A 43 16.51 13.00 5.94
N SER A 44 17.21 12.85 4.81
CA SER A 44 16.71 13.34 3.53
C SER A 44 15.46 12.55 3.08
N CYS A 45 15.40 11.25 3.36
CA CYS A 45 14.22 10.42 3.13
C CYS A 45 13.04 10.87 3.96
N ASN A 46 13.22 11.08 5.26
CA ASN A 46 12.17 11.54 6.16
C ASN A 46 11.65 12.93 5.75
N SER A 47 12.55 13.86 5.43
CA SER A 47 12.19 15.21 4.99
C SER A 47 11.39 15.17 3.68
N ALA A 48 11.84 14.38 2.72
CA ALA A 48 11.15 14.19 1.46
C ALA A 48 9.82 13.45 1.61
N LEU A 49 9.73 12.43 2.47
CA LEU A 49 8.51 11.71 2.80
C LEU A 49 7.45 12.70 3.31
N GLN A 50 7.80 13.58 4.26
CA GLN A 50 6.87 14.59 4.76
C GLN A 50 6.38 15.53 3.65
N SER A 51 7.25 15.91 2.72
CA SER A 51 6.89 16.74 1.56
C SER A 51 5.99 16.01 0.56
N VAL A 52 6.34 14.77 0.20
CA VAL A 52 5.59 13.93 -0.75
C VAL A 52 4.21 13.58 -0.18
N LEU A 53 4.09 13.35 1.12
CA LEU A 53 2.80 13.11 1.79
C LEU A 53 1.82 14.29 1.68
N GLN A 54 2.29 15.50 1.37
CA GLN A 54 1.41 16.65 1.11
C GLN A 54 0.89 16.73 -0.33
N ARG A 55 1.45 15.95 -1.26
CA ARG A 55 0.96 15.88 -2.65
C ARG A 55 -0.41 15.23 -2.70
N ASP A 56 -1.20 15.55 -3.73
CA ASP A 56 -2.63 15.24 -3.74
C ASP A 56 -2.97 13.75 -3.60
N ARG A 57 -2.29 12.86 -4.33
CA ARG A 57 -2.54 11.41 -4.27
C ARG A 57 -2.15 10.81 -2.91
N PRO A 58 -0.89 10.95 -2.44
CA PRO A 58 -0.49 10.49 -1.10
C PRO A 58 -1.37 11.05 0.03
N ARG A 59 -1.65 12.36 -0.01
CA ARG A 59 -2.43 13.05 1.02
C ARG A 59 -3.84 12.48 1.14
N ARG A 60 -4.50 12.23 0.02
CA ARG A 60 -5.87 11.67 0.01
C ARG A 60 -5.91 10.22 0.48
N LEU A 61 -4.94 9.39 0.09
CA LEU A 61 -4.81 8.03 0.61
C LEU A 61 -4.58 8.02 2.12
N MET A 62 -3.67 8.85 2.62
CA MET A 62 -3.41 8.97 4.06
C MET A 62 -4.64 9.42 4.85
N GLN A 63 -5.41 10.39 4.32
CA GLN A 63 -6.66 10.82 4.94
C GLN A 63 -7.67 9.67 5.02
N ALA A 64 -7.80 8.89 3.95
CA ALA A 64 -8.70 7.74 3.91
C ALA A 64 -8.25 6.60 4.85
N ILE A 65 -6.95 6.34 4.94
CA ILE A 65 -6.38 5.36 5.88
C ILE A 65 -6.72 5.76 7.31
N ARG A 66 -6.45 7.03 7.70
CA ARG A 66 -6.78 7.53 9.04
C ARG A 66 -8.27 7.41 9.35
N ALA A 67 -9.13 7.80 8.42
CA ALA A 67 -10.57 7.71 8.60
C ALA A 67 -11.04 6.25 8.78
N GLY A 68 -10.53 5.33 7.97
CA GLY A 68 -10.85 3.90 8.08
C GLY A 68 -10.31 3.26 9.36
N MET A 69 -9.08 3.59 9.76
CA MET A 69 -8.52 3.12 11.04
C MET A 69 -9.30 3.65 12.24
N GLN A 70 -9.76 4.90 12.21
CA GLN A 70 -10.62 5.45 13.25
C GLN A 70 -11.94 4.68 13.35
N ALA A 71 -12.60 4.40 12.21
CA ALA A 71 -13.80 3.58 12.18
C ALA A 71 -13.54 2.13 12.66
N ASN A 72 -12.37 1.55 12.36
CA ASN A 72 -11.99 0.21 12.83
C ASN A 72 -11.77 0.18 14.35
N LYS A 73 -11.19 1.25 14.93
CA LYS A 73 -10.99 1.38 16.37
C LYS A 73 -12.32 1.40 17.14
N GLU A 74 -13.33 2.06 16.60
CA GLU A 74 -14.70 2.06 17.15
C GLU A 74 -15.32 0.64 17.18
N ASN A 75 -14.84 -0.26 16.31
CA ASN A 75 -15.27 -1.65 16.23
C ASN A 75 -14.32 -2.64 16.95
N GLY A 76 -13.43 -2.13 17.82
CA GLY A 76 -12.52 -2.96 18.62
C GLY A 76 -11.32 -3.55 17.87
N ARG A 77 -10.98 -3.03 16.68
CA ARG A 77 -9.81 -3.45 15.90
C ARG A 77 -8.74 -2.36 15.93
N SER A 78 -7.49 -2.70 16.26
CA SER A 78 -6.36 -1.75 16.22
C SER A 78 -5.25 -2.26 15.30
N ASN A 79 -5.30 -1.83 14.03
CA ASN A 79 -4.13 -1.90 13.15
C ASN A 79 -3.52 -0.50 13.14
N ASP A 80 -2.35 -0.33 13.77
CA ASP A 80 -1.56 0.87 13.62
C ASP A 80 -0.78 0.78 12.30
N CYS A 81 -0.84 1.83 11.49
CA CYS A 81 -0.19 1.88 10.19
C CYS A 81 0.76 3.06 10.14
N GLY A 82 2.04 2.75 10.36
CA GLY A 82 3.13 3.70 10.36
C GLY A 82 3.86 3.78 9.03
N SER A 83 4.85 4.65 8.96
CA SER A 83 5.82 4.72 7.87
C SER A 83 7.22 4.88 8.44
N ASP A 84 8.21 4.22 7.84
CA ASP A 84 9.61 4.29 8.23
C ASP A 84 10.53 4.45 7.00
N CYS A 85 11.61 5.21 7.15
CA CYS A 85 12.70 5.32 6.18
C CYS A 85 13.91 4.57 6.75
N ARG A 86 14.36 3.49 6.09
CA ARG A 86 15.52 2.72 6.53
C ARG A 86 16.34 2.14 5.38
N LEU A 87 17.52 1.63 5.69
CA LEU A 87 18.31 0.83 4.75
C LEU A 87 17.68 -0.55 4.60
N CYS A 88 17.52 -1.00 3.36
CA CYS A 88 16.92 -2.30 3.06
C CYS A 88 17.96 -3.32 2.59
N PRO A 89 17.86 -4.59 3.03
CA PRO A 89 18.75 -5.66 2.58
C PRO A 89 18.45 -6.06 1.13
N ASP A 90 19.47 -6.45 0.36
CA ASP A 90 19.33 -6.88 -1.05
C ASP A 90 18.80 -8.32 -1.23
N GLN A 91 18.59 -9.03 -0.13
CA GLN A 91 18.10 -10.40 -0.12
C GLN A 91 16.71 -10.47 0.53
N GLY A 92 16.02 -11.59 0.33
CA GLY A 92 14.68 -11.81 0.86
C GLY A 92 13.56 -11.43 -0.12
N PRO A 93 12.30 -11.61 0.28
CA PRO A 93 11.15 -11.28 -0.57
C PRO A 93 11.05 -9.78 -0.89
N GLU A 94 11.67 -8.91 -0.09
CA GLU A 94 11.81 -7.47 -0.31
C GLU A 94 13.07 -7.10 -1.13
N GLY A 95 13.83 -8.10 -1.60
CA GLY A 95 15.05 -7.92 -2.37
C GLY A 95 14.79 -7.11 -3.65
N GLY A 96 15.41 -5.93 -3.74
CA GLY A 96 15.22 -5.00 -4.87
C GLY A 96 14.00 -4.08 -4.76
N ALA A 97 13.16 -4.22 -3.73
CA ALA A 97 12.03 -3.33 -3.51
C ALA A 97 12.50 -1.92 -3.08
N ARG A 98 11.94 -0.86 -3.66
CA ARG A 98 12.14 0.54 -3.27
C ARG A 98 11.31 0.95 -2.05
N ALA A 99 10.18 0.28 -1.87
CA ALA A 99 9.29 0.39 -0.72
C ALA A 99 8.53 -0.93 -0.55
N PHE A 100 7.98 -1.18 0.64
CA PHE A 100 7.10 -2.32 0.92
C PHE A 100 6.25 -2.10 2.18
N LEU A 101 5.17 -2.87 2.35
CA LEU A 101 4.35 -2.89 3.58
C LEU A 101 4.74 -4.07 4.49
N GLU A 102 5.53 -3.80 5.53
CA GLU A 102 5.87 -4.80 6.54
C GLU A 102 4.68 -5.04 7.49
N THR A 103 4.44 -6.29 7.90
CA THR A 103 3.42 -6.67 8.91
C THR A 103 3.89 -7.86 9.74
N PRO A 104 3.63 -7.95 11.06
CA PRO A 104 3.10 -6.94 11.99
C PRO A 104 4.20 -6.18 12.78
N PRO A 105 3.97 -4.91 13.23
CA PRO A 105 2.83 -4.05 12.90
C PRO A 105 2.91 -3.56 11.45
N ALA A 106 1.77 -3.12 10.89
CA ALA A 106 1.73 -2.59 9.54
C ALA A 106 2.59 -1.33 9.41
N THR A 107 3.68 -1.40 8.64
CA THR A 107 4.63 -0.30 8.48
C THR A 107 5.01 -0.16 7.01
N LEU A 108 4.74 1.01 6.43
CA LEU A 108 5.25 1.35 5.10
C LEU A 108 6.74 1.65 5.20
N VAL A 109 7.57 0.80 4.63
CA VAL A 109 9.02 0.95 4.65
C VAL A 109 9.48 1.56 3.32
N LEU A 110 10.25 2.65 3.39
CA LEU A 110 10.94 3.26 2.25
C LEU A 110 12.44 2.96 2.30
N CYS A 111 12.96 2.34 1.25
CA CYS A 111 14.34 1.91 1.16
C CYS A 111 15.26 3.04 0.72
N VAL A 112 15.94 3.66 1.70
CA VAL A 112 16.79 4.84 1.50
C VAL A 112 17.89 4.59 0.48
N ASN A 113 18.49 3.40 0.49
CA ASN A 113 19.55 2.97 -0.44
C ASN A 113 19.08 2.72 -1.88
N ARG A 114 17.77 2.80 -2.16
CA ARG A 114 17.18 2.49 -3.48
C ARG A 114 16.35 3.62 -4.05
N MET A 115 16.10 4.68 -3.28
CA MET A 115 15.33 5.84 -3.71
C MET A 115 16.24 6.88 -4.37
N ARG A 116 15.83 7.43 -5.53
CA ARG A 116 16.64 8.41 -6.27
C ARG A 116 16.03 9.80 -6.30
N GLY A 117 14.75 9.96 -6.01
CA GLY A 117 14.06 11.24 -6.15
C GLY A 117 12.67 11.29 -5.53
N ALA A 118 12.14 12.50 -5.38
CA ALA A 118 10.82 12.73 -4.80
C ALA A 118 9.67 12.22 -5.69
N GLU A 119 9.82 12.20 -7.02
CA GLU A 119 8.84 11.61 -7.94
C GLU A 119 8.79 10.08 -7.81
N GLU A 120 9.97 9.45 -7.76
CA GLU A 120 10.09 8.01 -7.53
C GLU A 120 9.54 7.61 -6.16
N MET A 121 9.77 8.45 -5.15
CA MET A 121 9.19 8.30 -3.83
C MET A 121 7.67 8.44 -3.86
N GLU A 122 7.11 9.42 -4.58
CA GLU A 122 5.65 9.54 -4.70
C GLU A 122 5.03 8.31 -5.33
N GLU A 123 5.61 7.79 -6.42
CA GLU A 123 5.12 6.57 -7.07
C GLU A 123 5.13 5.38 -6.10
N ALA A 124 6.28 5.10 -5.48
CA ALA A 124 6.42 3.98 -4.54
C ALA A 124 5.51 4.17 -3.32
N LEU A 125 5.44 5.38 -2.77
CA LEU A 125 4.59 5.67 -1.63
C LEU A 125 3.11 5.52 -1.96
N VAL A 126 2.65 5.96 -3.13
CA VAL A 126 1.25 5.75 -3.53
C VAL A 126 0.94 4.26 -3.67
N HIS A 127 1.85 3.47 -4.26
CA HIS A 127 1.71 2.02 -4.34
C HIS A 127 1.51 1.41 -2.95
N GLU A 128 2.41 1.70 -2.00
CA GLU A 128 2.32 1.18 -0.64
C GLU A 128 1.12 1.71 0.15
N LEU A 129 0.71 2.96 -0.09
CA LEU A 129 -0.47 3.52 0.55
C LEU A 129 -1.77 2.86 0.08
N VAL A 130 -1.83 2.33 -1.15
CA VAL A 130 -2.98 1.50 -1.56
C VAL A 130 -3.02 0.20 -0.74
N HIS A 131 -1.88 -0.48 -0.56
CA HIS A 131 -1.81 -1.68 0.27
C HIS A 131 -2.15 -1.39 1.74
N ALA A 132 -1.64 -0.29 2.28
CA ALA A 132 -1.96 0.16 3.62
C ALA A 132 -3.46 0.49 3.75
N PHE A 133 -4.08 1.17 2.77
CA PHE A 133 -5.53 1.38 2.79
C PHE A 133 -6.30 0.06 2.79
N ASP A 134 -5.87 -0.90 1.98
CA ASP A 134 -6.51 -2.19 1.87
C ASP A 134 -6.44 -2.97 3.17
N TYR A 135 -5.26 -3.03 3.76
CA TYR A 135 -5.01 -3.77 4.99
C TYR A 135 -5.57 -3.05 6.22
N CYS A 136 -5.17 -1.80 6.44
CA CYS A 136 -5.41 -1.05 7.67
C CYS A 136 -6.83 -0.49 7.77
N ALA A 137 -7.35 0.06 6.67
CA ALA A 137 -8.65 0.71 6.64
C ALA A 137 -9.76 -0.25 6.19
N SER A 138 -9.51 -1.05 5.14
CA SER A 138 -10.52 -1.93 4.56
C SER A 138 -10.47 -3.38 5.07
N ASN A 139 -9.50 -3.72 5.95
CA ASN A 139 -9.35 -5.04 6.56
C ASN A 139 -9.25 -6.18 5.52
N ARG A 140 -8.62 -5.91 4.38
CA ARG A 140 -8.37 -6.87 3.32
C ARG A 140 -7.22 -7.78 3.71
N ASN A 141 -7.44 -9.09 3.63
CA ASN A 141 -6.39 -10.08 3.85
C ASN A 141 -5.44 -10.12 2.64
N LEU A 142 -4.22 -9.57 2.76
CA LEU A 142 -3.22 -9.57 1.69
C LEU A 142 -2.44 -10.88 1.56
N PHE A 143 -2.69 -11.87 2.43
CA PHE A 143 -2.01 -13.17 2.42
C PHE A 143 -2.66 -14.22 1.52
N SER A 144 -3.68 -13.84 0.73
CA SER A 144 -4.29 -14.73 -0.26
C SER A 144 -4.08 -14.21 -1.67
N CYS A 145 -3.77 -15.12 -2.61
CA CYS A 145 -3.36 -14.75 -3.96
C CYS A 145 -4.34 -13.82 -4.69
N LYS A 146 -5.65 -14.07 -4.60
CA LYS A 146 -6.68 -13.22 -5.23
C LYS A 146 -6.78 -11.84 -4.57
N SER A 147 -6.64 -11.80 -3.25
CA SER A 147 -6.79 -10.56 -2.48
C SER A 147 -5.56 -9.66 -2.62
N LEU A 148 -4.36 -10.25 -2.60
CA LEU A 148 -3.13 -9.55 -2.98
C LEU A 148 -3.23 -9.05 -4.42
N ALA A 149 -3.54 -9.92 -5.37
CA ALA A 149 -3.68 -9.53 -6.78
C ALA A 149 -4.67 -8.39 -7.01
N HIS A 150 -5.75 -8.35 -6.22
CA HIS A 150 -6.71 -7.24 -6.28
C HIS A 150 -6.06 -5.93 -5.82
N SER A 151 -5.34 -5.97 -4.70
CA SER A 151 -4.60 -4.83 -4.17
C SER A 151 -3.52 -4.35 -5.15
N GLU A 152 -2.77 -5.28 -5.74
CA GLU A 152 -1.73 -5.02 -6.75
C GLU A 152 -2.27 -4.38 -8.03
N VAL A 153 -3.45 -4.79 -8.52
CA VAL A 153 -4.11 -4.14 -9.66
C VAL A 153 -4.45 -2.68 -9.32
N ARG A 154 -4.92 -2.42 -8.10
CA ARG A 154 -5.22 -1.05 -7.66
C ARG A 154 -3.95 -0.24 -7.46
N ALA A 155 -2.91 -0.79 -6.83
CA ALA A 155 -1.63 -0.14 -6.65
C ALA A 155 -1.00 0.23 -8.00
N ALA A 156 -0.92 -0.71 -8.95
CA ALA A 156 -0.40 -0.47 -10.30
C ALA A 156 -1.19 0.59 -11.07
N ARG A 157 -2.53 0.59 -10.95
CA ARG A 157 -3.39 1.62 -11.57
C ARG A 157 -3.11 3.00 -11.00
N GLU A 158 -3.04 3.08 -9.67
CA GLU A 158 -2.90 4.35 -8.97
C GLU A 158 -1.48 4.85 -8.95
N ALA A 159 -0.44 4.02 -9.15
CA ALA A 159 0.98 4.39 -9.12
C ALA A 159 1.67 4.20 -10.48
N GLU A 160 2.24 3.04 -10.77
CA GLU A 160 3.18 2.84 -11.89
C GLU A 160 2.57 3.13 -13.27
N CYS A 161 1.29 2.84 -13.44
CA CYS A 161 0.59 3.03 -14.71
C CYS A 161 -0.27 4.31 -14.72
N HIS A 162 -0.20 5.14 -13.68
CA HIS A 162 -1.06 6.31 -13.51
C HIS A 162 -0.91 7.32 -14.67
N TYR A 163 0.32 7.61 -15.08
CA TYR A 163 0.60 8.63 -16.11
C TYR A 163 0.14 8.21 -17.51
N LEU A 164 -0.06 6.91 -17.74
CA LEU A 164 -0.60 6.43 -19.00
C LEU A 164 -2.08 6.81 -19.12
N TYR A 165 -2.82 6.86 -18.01
CA TYR A 165 -4.23 7.24 -18.02
C TYR A 165 -4.44 8.70 -18.45
N SER A 166 -3.71 9.65 -17.85
CA SER A 166 -3.83 11.08 -18.16
C SER A 166 -3.37 11.43 -19.59
N GLN A 167 -2.60 10.53 -20.22
CA GLN A 167 -2.11 10.65 -21.58
C GLN A 167 -2.90 9.78 -22.57
N SER A 168 -3.95 9.07 -22.15
CA SER A 168 -4.65 8.09 -22.99
C SER A 168 -5.84 8.69 -23.75
N PRO A 169 -5.72 9.01 -25.06
CA PRO A 169 -6.87 8.92 -25.95
C PRO A 169 -7.42 7.48 -25.95
N PRO A 170 -8.66 7.24 -26.42
CA PRO A 170 -9.28 5.91 -26.45
C PRO A 170 -8.40 4.80 -27.09
N LEU A 171 -7.47 5.18 -27.96
CA LEU A 171 -6.53 4.29 -28.63
C LEU A 171 -5.44 3.70 -27.70
N LEU A 172 -5.18 4.28 -26.53
CA LEU A 172 -4.17 3.81 -25.57
C LEU A 172 -4.74 3.08 -24.35
N GLU A 173 -6.07 2.89 -24.30
CA GLU A 173 -6.73 2.17 -23.19
C GLU A 173 -6.19 0.73 -23.04
N GLY A 174 -5.94 0.05 -24.16
CA GLY A 174 -5.32 -1.28 -24.16
C GLY A 174 -3.94 -1.27 -23.49
N THR A 175 -3.08 -0.32 -23.89
CA THR A 175 -1.73 -0.16 -23.32
C THR A 175 -1.75 0.11 -21.82
N TRP A 176 -2.67 0.95 -21.35
CA TRP A 176 -2.83 1.22 -19.92
C TRP A 176 -3.26 -0.02 -19.13
N ARG A 177 -4.25 -0.77 -19.64
CA ARG A 177 -4.71 -2.01 -19.01
C ARG A 177 -3.63 -3.09 -19.01
N ASP A 178 -2.83 -3.19 -20.08
CA ASP A 178 -1.71 -4.12 -20.16
C ASP A 178 -0.60 -3.75 -19.18
N CYS A 179 -0.29 -2.46 -19.03
CA CYS A 179 0.63 -2.00 -17.99
C CYS A 179 0.18 -2.48 -16.60
N ILE A 180 -1.09 -2.25 -16.25
CA ILE A 180 -1.63 -2.61 -14.93
C ILE A 180 -1.59 -4.13 -14.74
N ARG A 181 -2.04 -4.91 -15.74
CA ARG A 181 -2.07 -6.36 -15.65
C ARG A 181 -0.66 -6.92 -15.47
N ASN A 182 0.30 -6.43 -16.23
CA ASN A 182 1.69 -6.92 -16.19
C ASN A 182 2.42 -6.51 -14.90
N SER A 183 2.22 -5.29 -14.41
CA SER A 183 2.77 -4.89 -13.10
C SER A 183 2.17 -5.71 -11.98
N ALA A 184 0.84 -5.79 -11.89
CA ALA A 184 0.18 -6.54 -10.83
C ALA A 184 0.54 -8.02 -10.84
N ALA A 185 0.67 -8.64 -12.03
CA ALA A 185 1.02 -10.05 -12.15
C ALA A 185 2.44 -10.33 -11.65
N ARG A 186 3.39 -9.42 -11.93
CA ARG A 186 4.77 -9.52 -11.44
C ARG A 186 4.84 -9.36 -9.93
N SER A 187 4.17 -8.35 -9.36
CA SER A 187 4.17 -8.12 -7.92
C SER A 187 3.49 -9.28 -7.16
N THR A 188 2.34 -9.74 -7.64
CA THR A 188 1.65 -10.91 -7.05
C THR A 188 2.51 -12.18 -7.09
N ALA A 189 3.30 -12.37 -8.16
CA ALA A 189 4.12 -13.56 -8.32
C ALA A 189 5.29 -13.65 -7.31
N GLN A 190 5.61 -12.58 -6.58
CA GLN A 190 6.68 -12.59 -5.59
C GLN A 190 6.29 -13.37 -4.33
N LEU A 191 5.03 -13.21 -3.88
CA LEU A 191 4.46 -14.01 -2.80
C LEU A 191 3.76 -15.29 -3.30
N PHE A 192 3.31 -15.29 -4.56
CA PHE A 192 2.67 -16.46 -5.17
C PHE A 192 3.35 -16.87 -6.49
N PRO A 193 4.59 -17.42 -6.43
CA PRO A 193 5.33 -17.85 -7.61
C PRO A 193 4.50 -18.77 -8.50
N GLY A 194 4.50 -18.50 -9.81
CA GLY A 194 3.75 -19.26 -10.82
C GLY A 194 2.24 -18.99 -10.85
N ASN A 195 1.67 -18.28 -9.89
CA ASN A 195 0.22 -18.00 -9.82
C ASN A 195 -0.15 -16.53 -10.06
N GLY A 196 0.80 -15.60 -10.05
CA GLY A 196 0.54 -14.15 -10.15
C GLY A 196 -0.40 -13.75 -11.28
N GLY A 197 -0.10 -14.16 -12.53
CA GLY A 197 -0.95 -13.87 -13.68
C GLY A 197 -2.38 -14.43 -13.55
N ARG A 198 -2.52 -15.69 -13.11
CA ARG A 198 -3.85 -16.32 -12.92
C ARG A 198 -4.68 -15.61 -11.85
N CYS A 199 -4.05 -15.21 -10.74
CA CYS A 199 -4.74 -14.50 -9.67
C CYS A 199 -5.20 -13.13 -10.14
N VAL A 200 -4.32 -12.37 -10.82
CA VAL A 200 -4.66 -11.08 -11.42
C VAL A 200 -5.78 -11.22 -12.43
N ASP A 201 -5.70 -12.16 -13.37
CA ASP A 201 -6.73 -12.36 -14.39
C ASP A 201 -8.12 -12.59 -13.78
N SER A 202 -8.18 -13.36 -12.68
CA SER A 202 -9.43 -13.68 -11.98
C SER A 202 -10.08 -12.50 -11.26
N VAL A 203 -9.32 -11.46 -10.92
CA VAL A 203 -9.82 -10.28 -10.16
C VAL A 203 -9.76 -8.97 -10.95
N PHE A 204 -9.08 -8.95 -12.09
CA PHE A 204 -8.69 -7.73 -12.81
C PHE A 204 -9.87 -6.78 -13.05
N THR A 205 -10.99 -7.29 -13.57
CA THR A 205 -12.17 -6.46 -13.85
C THR A 205 -12.75 -5.84 -12.58
N ALA A 206 -12.87 -6.62 -11.50
CA ALA A 206 -13.39 -6.13 -10.22
C ALA A 206 -12.45 -5.10 -9.59
N ALA A 207 -11.14 -5.35 -9.59
CA ALA A 207 -10.14 -4.45 -9.04
C ALA A 207 -10.00 -3.15 -9.85
N MET A 208 -10.13 -3.22 -11.17
CA MET A 208 -10.14 -2.03 -12.04
C MET A 208 -11.36 -1.12 -11.76
N ALA A 209 -12.51 -1.70 -11.45
CA ALA A 209 -13.72 -0.97 -11.09
C ALA A 209 -13.71 -0.42 -9.66
N ASP A 210 -12.89 -0.99 -8.78
CA ASP A 210 -12.70 -0.53 -7.41
C ASP A 210 -11.73 0.65 -7.37
N THR A 211 -12.29 1.86 -7.38
CA THR A 211 -11.54 3.12 -7.46
C THR A 211 -11.40 3.85 -6.12
N VAL A 212 -11.89 3.28 -5.02
CA VAL A 212 -11.76 3.94 -3.71
C VAL A 212 -10.33 3.85 -3.18
N PRO A 213 -9.85 4.84 -2.38
CA PRO A 213 -10.52 6.10 -2.02
C PRO A 213 -10.24 7.25 -3.01
N LEU A 214 -9.39 7.02 -4.02
CA LEU A 214 -8.86 8.08 -4.88
C LEU A 214 -9.83 8.57 -5.96
N HIS A 215 -10.80 7.78 -6.36
CA HIS A 215 -11.84 8.26 -7.26
C HIS A 215 -13.21 7.94 -6.68
N THR A 216 -14.10 8.92 -6.74
CA THR A 216 -15.52 8.65 -6.57
C THR A 216 -15.91 7.67 -7.67
N PRO A 217 -16.48 6.49 -7.35
CA PRO A 217 -17.01 5.62 -8.38
C PRO A 217 -18.00 6.43 -9.21
N PRO A 218 -18.01 6.32 -10.56
CA PRO A 218 -18.88 7.12 -11.39
C PRO A 218 -20.31 6.95 -10.90
N VAL A 219 -20.87 8.03 -10.38
CA VAL A 219 -22.19 8.04 -9.76
C VAL A 219 -23.22 7.93 -10.89
N ARG A 220 -23.44 6.73 -11.41
CA ARG A 220 -24.75 6.43 -12.00
C ARG A 220 -25.68 6.23 -10.81
N GLY A 221 -26.41 7.29 -10.47
CA GLY A 221 -27.14 7.58 -9.22
C GLY A 221 -28.16 6.54 -8.73
N ARG A 222 -27.68 5.33 -8.49
CA ARG A 222 -28.37 4.22 -7.82
C ARG A 222 -27.39 3.15 -7.29
N LEU A 223 -26.14 3.14 -7.77
CA LEU A 223 -25.14 2.13 -7.42
C LEU A 223 -24.30 2.42 -6.16
N ALA A 224 -24.20 3.67 -5.69
CA ALA A 224 -23.43 4.00 -4.48
C ALA A 224 -24.04 3.36 -3.23
N VAL A 225 -25.37 3.45 -3.08
CA VAL A 225 -26.12 2.74 -2.03
C VAL A 225 -25.97 1.23 -2.18
N MET A 226 -25.89 0.73 -3.42
CA MET A 226 -25.70 -0.68 -3.71
C MET A 226 -24.29 -1.16 -3.34
N TYR A 227 -23.23 -0.39 -3.63
CA TYR A 227 -21.85 -0.75 -3.28
C TYR A 227 -21.63 -0.76 -1.77
N GLU A 228 -22.13 0.23 -1.03
CA GLU A 228 -22.09 0.19 0.43
C GLU A 228 -22.92 -0.97 1.00
N SER A 229 -24.06 -1.31 0.38
CA SER A 229 -24.84 -2.49 0.78
C SER A 229 -24.14 -3.81 0.44
N TRP A 230 -23.41 -3.86 -0.67
CA TRP A 230 -22.67 -5.03 -1.14
C TRP A 230 -21.42 -5.26 -0.28
N GLN A 231 -20.67 -4.21 0.07
CA GLN A 231 -19.57 -4.29 1.04
C GLN A 231 -20.07 -4.79 2.40
N ARG A 232 -21.20 -4.25 2.91
CA ARG A 232 -21.82 -4.73 4.15
C ARG A 232 -22.25 -6.21 4.07
N GLN A 233 -22.80 -6.65 2.94
CA GLN A 233 -23.19 -8.06 2.72
C GLN A 233 -21.98 -9.00 2.60
N LEU A 234 -20.90 -8.58 1.94
CA LEU A 234 -19.68 -9.38 1.87
C LEU A 234 -19.05 -9.57 3.26
N SER A 235 -18.98 -8.49 4.03
CA SER A 235 -18.50 -8.54 5.42
C SER A 235 -19.40 -9.41 6.30
N SER A 236 -20.73 -9.41 6.09
CA SER A 236 -21.64 -10.28 6.83
C SER A 236 -21.53 -11.76 6.44
N GLN A 237 -21.29 -12.07 5.16
CA GLN A 237 -21.12 -13.45 4.69
C GLN A 237 -19.79 -14.05 5.15
N LEU A 238 -18.72 -13.27 5.17
CA LEU A 238 -17.43 -13.71 5.73
C LEU A 238 -17.49 -13.85 7.25
N GLY A 239 -18.19 -12.96 7.98
CA GLY A 239 -18.41 -13.12 9.42
C GLY A 239 -19.41 -14.22 9.82
N SER A 240 -20.30 -14.62 8.91
CA SER A 240 -21.22 -15.74 9.14
C SER A 240 -20.55 -17.11 8.96
N ALA A 241 -19.43 -17.18 8.22
CA ALA A 241 -18.65 -18.42 8.09
C ALA A 241 -17.85 -18.75 9.36
N GLU A 242 -17.48 -17.74 10.17
CA GLU A 242 -16.77 -17.92 11.43
C GLU A 242 -17.70 -18.22 12.61
N THR A 243 -18.95 -17.74 12.58
CA THR A 243 -19.91 -17.91 13.68
C THR A 243 -20.62 -19.27 13.70
N THR A 244 -20.51 -20.08 12.63
CA THR A 244 -20.98 -21.48 12.67
C THR A 244 -20.06 -22.43 13.44
N ALA A 245 -18.89 -21.97 13.91
CA ALA A 245 -17.97 -22.76 14.73
C ALA A 245 -18.07 -22.47 16.25
N ALA A 246 -18.82 -21.45 16.68
CA ALA A 246 -18.89 -21.06 18.09
C ALA A 246 -20.35 -20.82 18.52
N LYS A 247 -21.12 -21.90 18.70
CA LYS A 247 -22.44 -21.84 19.35
C LYS A 247 -22.45 -22.79 20.55
N GLY A 248 -22.15 -22.21 21.71
CA GLY A 248 -22.33 -22.83 23.02
C GLY A 248 -22.05 -21.83 24.14
N GLY A 249 -23.12 -21.30 24.76
CA GLY A 249 -23.05 -20.52 26.01
C GLY A 249 -23.71 -19.15 25.91
N GLY A 250 -24.95 -19.07 26.43
CA GLY A 250 -25.72 -17.82 26.56
C GLY A 250 -25.41 -17.04 27.84
N GLY A 251 -26.04 -15.88 27.95
CA GLY A 251 -26.06 -15.07 29.17
C GLY A 251 -26.38 -13.61 28.88
N ASP A 252 -27.60 -13.20 29.23
CA ASP A 252 -28.11 -11.83 29.23
C ASP A 252 -27.30 -10.92 30.17
N ASP A 253 -27.11 -9.64 29.84
CA ASP A 253 -27.35 -8.56 30.79
C ASP A 253 -27.50 -7.17 30.13
N SER A 254 -28.37 -6.37 30.76
CA SER A 254 -28.80 -5.03 30.39
C SER A 254 -27.84 -3.96 30.92
N GLY A 255 -27.53 -2.91 30.16
CA GLY A 255 -26.61 -1.87 30.65
C GLY A 255 -26.60 -0.55 29.86
N LYS A 256 -27.46 0.37 30.30
CA LYS A 256 -27.47 1.85 30.21
C LYS A 256 -26.49 2.58 29.26
N ARG A 257 -27.11 3.44 28.44
CA ARG A 257 -26.53 4.51 27.61
C ARG A 257 -26.21 5.74 28.48
N SER A 258 -25.02 6.30 28.35
CA SER A 258 -24.68 7.66 28.82
C SER A 258 -23.91 8.40 27.74
N GLU A 259 -24.42 9.57 27.38
CA GLU A 259 -23.80 10.58 26.51
C GLU A 259 -22.49 11.11 27.10
N THR A 260 -21.49 11.29 26.26
CA THR A 260 -20.53 12.41 26.39
C THR A 260 -20.16 12.94 25.01
N GLN A 261 -20.41 14.23 24.83
CA GLN A 261 -19.87 15.06 23.75
C GLN A 261 -18.39 15.33 24.04
N GLY A 262 -17.53 15.19 23.02
CA GLY A 262 -16.12 15.52 23.09
C GLY A 262 -15.66 16.12 21.76
N ALA A 263 -15.39 17.42 21.78
CA ALA A 263 -15.01 18.22 20.64
C ALA A 263 -13.56 17.98 20.18
N SER A 264 -13.37 18.11 18.86
CA SER A 264 -12.19 18.58 18.11
C SER A 264 -10.81 18.54 18.74
N GLY A 265 -9.92 17.78 18.09
CA GLY A 265 -8.49 18.02 18.08
C GLY A 265 -7.86 17.34 16.86
N MET A 266 -7.61 18.10 15.78
CA MET A 266 -6.76 17.64 14.68
C MET A 266 -5.31 17.59 15.18
N ALA A 267 -4.92 16.47 15.78
CA ALA A 267 -3.52 16.20 16.09
C ALA A 267 -2.80 15.85 14.78
N GLY A 268 -1.71 16.57 14.50
CA GLY A 268 -0.72 16.15 13.51
C GLY A 268 -0.20 14.75 13.85
N LEU A 269 0.28 14.03 12.82
CA LEU A 269 0.89 12.72 13.01
C LEU A 269 1.96 12.77 14.11
N PRO A 270 2.11 11.72 14.93
CA PRO A 270 3.34 11.55 15.69
C PRO A 270 4.51 11.53 14.69
N PRO A 271 5.65 12.18 15.02
CA PRO A 271 6.82 12.12 14.17
C PRO A 271 7.20 10.66 13.91
N PRO A 272 7.77 10.33 12.74
CA PRO A 272 8.30 8.98 12.50
C PRO A 272 9.23 8.61 13.66
N ARG A 273 9.08 7.38 14.16
CA ARG A 273 10.03 6.86 15.16
C ARG A 273 11.42 6.89 14.52
N PRO A 274 12.47 7.34 15.23
CA PRO A 274 13.84 7.17 14.75
C PRO A 274 14.06 5.69 14.46
N SER A 275 14.47 5.37 13.24
CA SER A 275 14.72 4.01 12.82
C SER A 275 16.02 3.53 13.47
N GLN A 276 15.95 2.46 14.26
CA GLN A 276 17.12 1.85 14.89
C GLN A 276 18.18 1.41 13.85
N ALA A 277 17.78 1.18 12.59
CA ALA A 277 18.68 0.86 11.48
C ALA A 277 19.37 2.09 10.84
N CYS A 278 18.87 3.30 11.07
CA CYS A 278 19.49 4.53 10.58
C CYS A 278 20.50 5.13 11.56
N ASP A 279 20.34 4.85 12.86
CA ASP A 279 21.24 5.32 13.91
C ASP A 279 22.61 4.60 13.87
N ASP A 280 22.63 3.29 13.55
CA ASP A 280 23.86 2.50 13.53
C ASP A 280 24.84 2.88 12.40
N HIS A 281 24.38 3.53 11.33
CA HIS A 281 25.23 3.90 10.19
C HIS A 281 25.85 5.29 10.30
N GLN A 282 25.24 6.22 11.05
CA GLN A 282 25.84 7.53 11.32
C GLN A 282 27.09 7.43 12.20
N ALA A 283 27.19 6.39 13.03
CA ALA A 283 28.34 6.18 13.92
C ALA A 283 29.64 5.73 13.20
N THR A 284 29.61 5.44 11.90
CA THR A 284 30.79 4.89 11.17
C THR A 284 31.54 5.91 10.31
N ASN A 285 31.03 7.15 10.18
CA ASN A 285 31.68 8.20 9.39
C ASN A 285 32.31 9.33 10.24
N ASP A 286 32.14 9.30 11.55
CA ASP A 286 32.82 10.22 12.48
C ASP A 286 33.94 9.48 13.21
N THR A 287 35.07 9.27 12.52
CA THR A 287 36.34 9.02 13.20
C THR A 287 37.46 9.70 12.41
N PRO A 288 38.24 10.60 13.02
CA PRO A 288 39.23 11.45 12.34
C PRO A 288 40.41 10.67 11.76
#